data_AF-A0A3C2DVD1-F1
#
_entry.id   AF-A0A3C2DVD1-F1
#
_cell.length_a   1.000
_cell.length_b   1.000
_cell.length_c   1.000
_cell.angle_alpha   90.00
_cell.angle_beta   90.00
_cell.angle_gamma   90.00
#
_symmetry.space_group_name_H-M   'P 1'
#
loop_
_entity.id
_entity.type
_entity.pdbx_description
1 polymer ?
#
loop_
_entity_poly.entity_id
_entity_poly.type
_entity_poly.pdbx_seq_one_letter_code
_entity_poly.pdbx_strand_id
1 'polypeptide(L)'
;MFKDKKVLILGFGREGVSTYRFIRSMYPDMHLTVADKNKVKLDDKNVTLICGDSYMDSLNDFDIVMKSPGIAFLDVDIKDGTLVTCQTDLFLKFAPCRKVGITGSKGKTTTSTLIYDMLKEGGFD
;
A
#
# COMPACT_ATOMS: atom_id res chain seq x y z
N MET A 1 1.06 1.25 14.32
CA MET A 1 1.55 2.02 13.15
C MET A 1 0.59 3.16 12.79
N PHE A 2 -0.71 2.90 12.59
CA PHE A 2 -1.63 3.91 12.06
C PHE A 2 -2.38 4.76 13.10
N LYS A 3 -2.44 4.32 14.35
CA LYS A 3 -3.18 5.02 15.41
C LYS A 3 -2.63 6.44 15.62
N ASP A 4 -3.53 7.42 15.66
CA ASP A 4 -3.23 8.85 15.86
C ASP A 4 -2.32 9.46 14.77
N LYS A 5 -2.31 8.87 13.57
CA LYS A 5 -1.53 9.32 12.41
C LYS A 5 -2.42 9.81 11.27
N LYS A 6 -1.96 10.84 10.56
CA LYS A 6 -2.56 11.25 9.28
C LYS A 6 -2.10 10.29 8.19
N VAL A 7 -3.02 9.50 7.67
CA VAL A 7 -2.72 8.46 6.68
C VAL A 7 -3.28 8.84 5.31
N LEU A 8 -2.39 8.85 4.32
CA LEU A 8 -2.71 9.00 2.91
C LEU A 8 -2.59 7.66 2.19
N ILE A 9 -3.59 7.28 1.41
CA ILE A 9 -3.53 6.20 0.43
C ILE A 9 -3.33 6.83 -0.94
N LEU A 10 -2.16 6.62 -1.50
CA LEU A 10 -1.74 7.21 -2.76
C LEU A 10 -1.86 6.16 -3.88
N GLY A 11 -2.78 6.43 -4.81
CA GLY A 11 -3.26 5.51 -5.82
C GLY A 11 -4.39 4.64 -5.30
N PHE A 12 -5.54 4.68 -5.96
CA PHE A 12 -6.75 3.96 -5.61
C PHE A 12 -7.18 2.94 -6.67
N GLY A 13 -6.20 2.31 -7.31
CA GLY A 13 -6.38 1.07 -8.07
C GLY A 13 -6.59 -0.14 -7.15
N ARG A 14 -6.25 -1.33 -7.64
CA ARG A 14 -6.44 -2.60 -6.90
C ARG A 14 -5.79 -2.60 -5.51
N GLU A 15 -4.54 -2.16 -5.42
CA GLU A 15 -3.79 -2.14 -4.16
C GLU A 15 -4.24 -1.03 -3.20
N GLY A 16 -4.60 0.14 -3.72
CA GLY A 16 -5.19 1.21 -2.92
C GLY A 16 -6.50 0.80 -2.27
N VAL A 17 -7.39 0.15 -3.03
CA VAL A 17 -8.65 -0.40 -2.49
C VAL A 17 -8.39 -1.48 -1.45
N SER A 18 -7.41 -2.37 -1.69
CA SER A 18 -6.99 -3.39 -0.73
C SER A 18 -6.49 -2.77 0.57
N THR A 19 -5.64 -1.74 0.47
CA THR A 19 -5.09 -1.00 1.61
C THR A 19 -6.18 -0.31 2.39
N TYR A 20 -7.11 0.37 1.72
CA TYR A 20 -8.26 1.02 2.35
C TYR A 20 -9.09 0.02 3.15
N ARG A 21 -9.45 -1.13 2.55
CA ARG A 21 -10.24 -2.16 3.23
C ARG A 21 -9.52 -2.71 4.46
N PHE A 22 -8.21 -2.96 4.36
CA PHE A 22 -7.40 -3.45 5.47
C PHE A 22 -7.34 -2.44 6.63
N ILE A 23 -7.14 -1.16 6.33
CA ILE A 23 -7.08 -0.14 7.38
C ILE A 23 -8.47 0.08 8.01
N ARG A 24 -9.52 0.17 7.20
CA ARG A 24 -10.89 0.38 7.67
C ARG A 24 -11.40 -0.80 8.51
N SER A 25 -10.99 -2.04 8.24
CA SER A 25 -11.37 -3.20 9.05
C SER A 25 -10.76 -3.17 10.45
N MET A 26 -9.55 -2.62 10.60
CA MET A 26 -8.89 -2.47 11.90
C MET A 26 -9.27 -1.18 12.63
N TYR A 27 -9.54 -0.11 11.87
CA TYR A 27 -9.85 1.23 12.39
C TYR A 27 -11.11 1.80 11.71
N PRO A 28 -12.32 1.35 12.12
CA PRO A 28 -13.58 1.72 11.46
C PRO A 28 -13.83 3.22 11.38
N ASP A 29 -13.40 4.00 12.38
CA ASP A 29 -13.68 5.43 12.48
C ASP A 29 -12.49 6.33 12.14
N MET A 30 -11.33 5.76 11.78
CA MET A 30 -10.14 6.56 11.51
C MET A 30 -10.33 7.41 10.25
N HIS A 31 -9.96 8.69 10.32
CA HIS A 31 -9.97 9.54 9.14
C HIS A 31 -8.86 9.12 8.17
N LEU A 32 -9.20 8.95 6.90
CA LEU A 32 -8.27 8.57 5.83
C LEU A 32 -8.32 9.60 4.71
N THR A 33 -7.19 9.81 4.06
CA THR A 33 -7.16 10.53 2.78
C THR A 33 -6.81 9.56 1.67
N VAL A 34 -7.51 9.66 0.54
CA VAL A 34 -7.22 8.91 -0.68
C VAL A 34 -6.86 9.92 -1.77
N ALA A 35 -5.68 9.78 -2.35
CA ALA A 35 -5.24 10.59 -3.47
C ALA A 35 -5.03 9.73 -4.72
N ASP A 36 -5.60 10.13 -5.85
CA ASP A 36 -5.36 9.50 -7.15
C ASP A 36 -5.41 10.55 -8.26
N LYS A 37 -4.66 10.32 -9.35
CA LYS A 37 -4.75 11.18 -10.52
C LYS A 37 -6.17 11.17 -11.12
N ASN A 38 -6.80 10.01 -11.12
CA ASN A 38 -8.14 9.80 -11.65
C ASN A 38 -9.21 10.09 -10.60
N LYS A 39 -10.44 10.29 -11.07
CA LYS A 39 -11.58 10.46 -10.17
C LYS A 39 -11.87 9.17 -9.41
N VAL A 40 -11.79 9.25 -8.08
CA VAL A 40 -12.21 8.17 -7.18
C VAL A 40 -13.66 8.35 -6.77
N LYS A 41 -14.40 7.25 -6.64
CA LYS A 41 -15.72 7.20 -6.01
C LYS A 41 -15.64 6.26 -4.82
N LEU A 42 -15.84 6.81 -3.63
CA LEU A 42 -15.88 6.05 -2.39
C LEU A 42 -16.93 6.68 -1.48
N ASP A 43 -17.87 5.87 -1.02
CA ASP A 43 -18.90 6.30 -0.09
C ASP A 43 -18.43 5.97 1.34
N ASP A 44 -17.64 6.88 1.91
CA ASP A 44 -17.17 6.79 3.29
C ASP A 44 -17.04 8.20 3.87
N LYS A 45 -17.84 8.50 4.90
CA LYS A 45 -17.88 9.80 5.58
C LYS A 45 -16.56 10.18 6.27
N ASN A 46 -15.73 9.19 6.58
CA ASN A 46 -14.43 9.36 7.23
C ASN A 46 -13.29 9.39 6.21
N VAL A 47 -13.58 9.58 4.92
CA VAL A 47 -12.56 9.69 3.87
C VAL A 47 -12.63 11.04 3.17
N THR A 48 -11.47 11.67 3.04
CA THR A 48 -11.26 12.80 2.12
C THR A 48 -10.64 12.30 0.83
N LEU A 49 -11.19 12.74 -0.30
CA LEU A 49 -10.69 12.41 -1.63
C LEU A 49 -9.93 13.60 -2.22
N ILE A 50 -8.72 13.35 -2.69
CA ILE A 50 -7.91 14.29 -3.48
C ILE A 50 -7.77 13.68 -4.87
N CYS A 51 -8.26 14.37 -5.89
CA CYS A 51 -8.22 13.87 -7.26
C CYS A 51 -7.71 14.92 -8.24
N GLY A 52 -7.13 14.48 -9.35
CA GLY A 52 -6.63 15.33 -10.43
C GLY A 52 -5.12 15.43 -10.45
N ASP A 53 -4.58 16.35 -11.25
CA ASP A 53 -3.14 16.42 -11.52
C ASP A 53 -2.30 16.81 -10.28
N SER A 54 -2.89 17.54 -9.33
CA SER A 54 -2.26 17.97 -8.06
C SER A 54 -2.36 16.96 -6.92
N TYR A 55 -2.69 15.70 -7.20
CA TYR A 55 -2.92 14.68 -6.16
C TYR A 55 -1.68 14.35 -5.31
N MET A 56 -0.49 14.80 -5.71
CA MET A 56 0.78 14.59 -4.99
C MET A 56 1.29 15.84 -4.26
N ASP A 57 0.57 16.96 -4.31
CA ASP A 57 1.08 18.24 -3.78
C ASP A 57 1.11 18.27 -2.23
N SER A 58 0.28 17.43 -1.59
CA SER A 58 0.08 17.40 -0.12
C SER A 58 0.75 16.22 0.58
N LEU A 59 1.66 15.49 -0.08
CA LEU A 59 2.27 14.27 0.50
C LEU A 59 2.92 14.52 1.87
N ASN A 60 3.57 15.66 2.04
CA ASN A 60 4.28 16.04 3.25
C ASN A 60 3.37 16.50 4.40
N ASP A 61 2.06 16.59 4.19
CA ASP A 61 1.08 16.92 5.24
C ASP A 61 0.65 15.68 6.05
N PHE A 62 1.11 14.50 5.63
CA PHE A 62 0.74 13.20 6.19
C PHE A 62 1.91 12.56 6.93
N ASP A 63 1.61 11.90 8.05
CA ASP A 63 2.60 11.09 8.76
C ASP A 63 2.97 9.83 7.96
N ILE A 64 1.99 9.24 7.27
CA ILE A 64 2.14 7.97 6.55
C ILE A 64 1.51 8.07 5.17
N VAL A 65 2.30 7.78 4.15
CA VAL A 65 1.85 7.67 2.75
C VAL A 65 1.93 6.20 2.33
N MET A 66 0.77 5.56 2.23
CA MET A 66 0.57 4.23 1.67
C MET A 66 0.55 4.30 0.14
N LYS A 67 1.70 4.10 -0.48
CA LYS A 67 1.91 4.22 -1.91
C LYS A 67 1.60 2.93 -2.65
N SER A 68 0.81 3.03 -3.73
CA SER A 68 0.65 1.96 -4.72
C SER A 68 1.93 1.79 -5.58
N PRO A 69 2.40 0.56 -5.84
CA PRO A 69 3.64 0.27 -6.58
C PRO A 69 3.74 0.90 -7.96
N GLY A 70 2.60 1.07 -8.64
CA GLY A 70 2.53 1.67 -9.98
C GLY A 70 2.77 3.18 -10.04
N ILE A 71 2.88 3.86 -8.91
CA ILE A 71 3.08 5.32 -8.88
C ILE A 71 4.57 5.63 -8.95
N ALA A 72 4.98 6.38 -9.96
CA ALA A 72 6.33 6.91 -10.03
C ALA A 72 6.50 8.05 -9.02
N PHE A 73 7.57 8.00 -8.21
CA PHE A 73 8.01 9.12 -7.35
C PHE A 73 9.24 9.76 -7.98
N LEU A 74 9.12 10.12 -9.26
CA LEU A 74 10.14 10.91 -9.92
C LEU A 74 9.92 12.36 -9.46
N ASP A 75 10.98 13.00 -8.97
CA ASP A 75 10.98 14.42 -8.57
C ASP A 75 10.05 14.81 -7.42
N VAL A 76 9.67 13.85 -6.57
CA VAL A 76 8.89 14.11 -5.35
C VAL A 76 9.83 14.30 -4.17
N ASP A 77 9.84 15.50 -3.59
CA ASP A 77 10.57 15.80 -2.36
C ASP A 77 9.74 15.36 -1.13
N ILE A 78 10.24 14.34 -0.42
CA ILE A 78 9.63 13.81 0.81
C ILE A 78 10.45 14.30 1.99
N LYS A 79 9.82 15.10 2.84
CA LYS A 79 10.44 15.70 4.02
C LYS A 79 10.57 14.69 5.15
N ASP A 80 11.57 14.93 6.01
CA ASP A 80 11.73 14.22 7.28
C ASP A 80 10.43 14.30 8.10
N GLY A 81 9.94 13.14 8.54
CA GLY A 81 8.67 13.00 9.26
C GLY A 81 7.54 12.36 8.45
N THR A 82 7.64 12.31 7.12
CA THR A 82 6.69 11.60 6.25
C THR A 82 7.19 10.19 5.95
N LEU A 83 6.49 9.16 6.45
CA LEU A 83 6.83 7.78 6.14
C LEU A 83 6.12 7.32 4.86
N VAL A 84 6.88 7.14 3.78
CA VAL A 84 6.38 6.50 2.56
C VAL A 84 6.59 4.99 2.64
N THR A 85 5.52 4.21 2.49
CA THR A 85 5.55 2.75 2.56
C THR A 85 4.50 2.15 1.61
N CYS A 86 4.42 0.81 1.50
CA CYS A 86 3.45 0.10 0.69
C CYS A 86 3.02 -1.22 1.36
N GLN A 87 1.99 -1.90 0.83
CA GLN A 87 1.51 -3.17 1.41
C GLN A 87 2.63 -4.22 1.51
N THR A 88 3.48 -4.33 0.48
CA THR A 88 4.61 -5.26 0.47
C THR A 88 5.61 -4.94 1.57
N ASP A 89 5.95 -3.67 1.78
CA ASP A 89 6.87 -3.25 2.85
C ASP A 89 6.31 -3.59 4.23
N LEU A 90 5.01 -3.33 4.46
CA LEU A 90 4.33 -3.73 5.69
C LEU A 90 4.33 -5.24 5.90
N PHE A 91 4.01 -6.00 4.86
CA PHE A 91 4.04 -7.47 4.91
C PHE A 91 5.45 -7.97 5.28
N LEU A 92 6.48 -7.45 4.63
CA LEU A 92 7.87 -7.84 4.88
C LEU A 92 8.30 -7.54 6.33
N LYS A 93 7.92 -6.36 6.84
CA LYS A 93 8.27 -5.91 8.20
C LYS A 93 7.51 -6.62 9.31
N PHE A 94 6.19 -6.81 9.15
CA PHE A 94 5.32 -7.17 10.26
C PHE A 94 4.74 -8.58 10.19
N ALA A 95 4.68 -9.24 9.03
CA ALA A 95 4.09 -10.57 8.96
C ALA A 95 4.98 -11.59 9.70
N PRO A 96 4.47 -12.33 10.71
CA PRO A 96 5.26 -13.26 11.51
C PRO A 96 5.37 -14.63 10.82
N CYS A 97 5.76 -14.63 9.54
CA CYS A 97 5.90 -15.84 8.74
C CYS A 97 7.25 -15.88 8.02
N ARG A 98 7.60 -17.06 7.51
CA ARG A 98 8.73 -17.22 6.60
C ARG A 98 8.39 -16.55 5.26
N LYS A 99 9.34 -15.77 4.73
CA LYS A 99 9.16 -14.98 3.50
C LYS A 99 10.20 -15.42 2.48
N VAL A 100 9.76 -15.70 1.26
CA VAL A 100 10.63 -16.07 0.14
C VAL A 100 10.44 -15.03 -0.97
N GLY A 101 11.48 -14.24 -1.24
CA GLY A 101 11.45 -13.19 -2.26
C GLY A 101 11.95 -13.70 -3.60
N ILE A 102 11.16 -13.53 -4.66
CA ILE A 102 11.50 -13.95 -6.03
C ILE A 102 11.39 -12.75 -6.95
N THR A 103 12.50 -12.39 -7.60
CA THR A 103 12.59 -11.26 -8.54
C THR A 103 13.36 -11.67 -9.79
N GLY A 104 13.18 -10.93 -10.90
CA GLY A 104 13.82 -11.20 -12.18
C GLY A 104 12.93 -10.84 -13.37
N SER A 105 13.50 -10.62 -14.56
CA SER A 105 12.72 -10.16 -15.72
C SER A 105 11.79 -11.26 -16.29
N LYS A 106 12.18 -12.53 -16.18
CA LYS A 106 11.42 -13.71 -16.66
C LYS A 106 11.45 -14.84 -15.62
N GLY A 107 10.51 -15.78 -15.69
CA GLY A 107 10.49 -16.98 -14.84
C GLY A 107 9.90 -16.82 -13.44
N LYS A 108 9.67 -15.60 -12.95
CA LYS A 108 9.14 -15.32 -11.59
C LYS A 108 7.93 -16.18 -11.20
N THR A 109 6.88 -16.17 -12.03
CA THR A 109 5.64 -16.91 -11.75
C THR A 109 5.86 -18.40 -11.69
N THR A 110 6.61 -18.96 -12.64
CA THR A 110 6.93 -20.40 -12.67
C THR A 110 7.75 -20.81 -11.45
N THR A 111 8.79 -20.03 -11.12
CA THR A 111 9.63 -20.29 -9.95
C THR A 111 8.85 -20.16 -8.65
N SER A 112 7.97 -19.15 -8.51
CA SER A 112 7.13 -19.00 -7.32
C SER A 112 6.15 -20.15 -7.14
N THR A 113 5.54 -20.62 -8.23
CA THR A 113 4.63 -21.76 -8.17
C THR A 113 5.37 -23.04 -7.80
N LEU A 114 6.53 -23.30 -8.41
CA LEU A 114 7.32 -24.49 -8.11
C LEU A 114 7.77 -24.54 -6.65
N ILE A 115 8.22 -23.41 -6.09
CA ILE A 115 8.59 -23.31 -4.68
C ILE A 115 7.38 -23.59 -3.77
N TYR A 116 6.21 -23.03 -4.10
CA TYR A 116 4.98 -23.27 -3.37
C TYR A 116 4.61 -24.76 -3.38
N ASP A 117 4.62 -25.41 -4.54
CA ASP A 117 4.29 -26.84 -4.67
C ASP A 117 5.26 -27.72 -3.87
N MET A 118 6.56 -27.42 -3.90
CA MET A 118 7.58 -28.15 -3.12
C MET A 118 7.39 -27.98 -1.60
N LEU A 119 7.06 -26.78 -1.13
CA LEU A 119 6.82 -26.52 0.29
C LEU A 119 5.55 -27.23 0.76
N LYS A 120 4.49 -27.18 -0.06
CA LYS A 120 3.22 -27.86 0.21
C LYS A 120 3.39 -29.37 0.32
N GLU A 121 4.09 -29.99 -0.62
CA GLU A 121 4.39 -31.42 -0.58
C GLU A 121 5.28 -31.79 0.63
N GLY A 122 6.14 -30.86 1.07
CA GLY A 122 6.93 -30.97 2.29
C GLY A 122 6.17 -30.78 3.61
N GLY A 123 4.84 -30.57 3.56
CA GLY A 123 4.01 -30.39 4.74
C GLY A 123 4.00 -28.97 5.33
N PHE A 124 4.45 -27.97 4.56
CA PHE A 124 4.31 -26.56 4.91
C PHE A 124 3.07 -25.97 4.21
N ASP A 125 2.15 -25.40 4.98
CA ASP A 125 0.98 -24.63 4.50
C ASP A 125 1.16 -23.14 4.81
#